data_AF-A0A378CC36-F1
#
_entry.id   AF-A0A378CC36-F1
#
_cell.length_a   1.000
_cell.length_b   1.000
_cell.length_c   1.000
_cell.angle_alpha   90.00
_cell.angle_beta   90.00
_cell.angle_gamma   90.00
#
_symmetry.space_group_name_H-M   'P 1'
#
loop_
_entity.id
_entity.type
_entity.pdbx_description
1 polymer ?
#
loop_
_entity_poly.entity_id
_entity_poly.type
_entity_poly.pdbx_seq_one_letter_code
_entity_poly.pdbx_strand_id
1 'polypeptide(L)'
;MGKAVIAIHGGAGAISRAQMTPEREREYVAALSTIVESGQKMLAAGASALDAVTEAVRLLEECPLFNAGMGAVFTRDQTHELDACVMDGYSLQAGAVAGVKHLRNPVLAARLVLEKSPHVLLIGEGAENFAISHGMARVDNDLFSTPERLLQLQEAKAGGEIILDHHAAPLDERQKMGTVGAVALDLAGNLAAATSTGGMTNKLPGRVGDSPLRRGVLCQ
;
A
#
# COMPACT_ATOMS: atom_id res chain seq x y z
N MET A 1 17.77 -23.61 -13.44
CA MET A 1 16.91 -22.43 -13.61
C MET A 1 16.09 -22.27 -12.34
N GLY A 2 16.25 -21.15 -11.63
CA GLY A 2 15.47 -20.85 -10.43
C GLY A 2 13.98 -20.70 -10.78
N LYS A 3 13.10 -21.04 -9.85
CA LYS A 3 11.66 -20.76 -9.99
C LYS A 3 11.42 -19.34 -9.50
N ALA A 4 11.05 -18.44 -10.41
CA ALA A 4 10.54 -17.13 -10.02
C ALA A 4 9.18 -17.28 -9.32
N VAL A 5 8.92 -16.45 -8.31
CA VAL A 5 7.67 -16.48 -7.54
C VAL A 5 7.30 -15.07 -7.10
N ILE A 6 6.00 -14.80 -7.03
CA ILE A 6 5.44 -13.58 -6.46
C ILE A 6 4.29 -13.94 -5.53
N ALA A 7 4.20 -13.23 -4.41
CA ALA A 7 3.07 -13.26 -3.51
C ALA A 7 2.61 -11.82 -3.24
N ILE A 8 1.30 -11.65 -3.11
CA ILE A 8 0.66 -10.35 -2.82
C ILE A 8 -0.32 -10.49 -1.63
N HIS A 9 -0.61 -9.38 -0.97
CA HIS A 9 -1.72 -9.29 -0.01
C HIS A 9 -2.47 -7.97 -0.18
N GLY A 10 -3.78 -7.98 0.08
CA GLY A 10 -4.66 -6.80 0.02
C GLY A 10 -5.02 -6.18 1.38
N GLY A 11 -4.52 -6.76 2.47
CA GLY A 11 -4.89 -6.38 3.84
C GLY A 11 -4.96 -7.59 4.74
N ALA A 12 -4.84 -7.38 6.05
CA ALA A 12 -5.05 -8.40 7.06
C ALA A 12 -6.16 -7.94 8.01
N GLY A 13 -7.25 -8.69 8.06
CA GLY A 13 -8.39 -8.45 8.93
C GLY A 13 -9.41 -9.56 8.73
N ALA A 14 -10.21 -9.85 9.75
CA ALA A 14 -11.35 -10.73 9.61
C ALA A 14 -12.45 -9.92 8.91
N ILE A 15 -12.50 -10.00 7.58
CA ILE A 15 -13.79 -9.85 6.93
C ILE A 15 -14.63 -10.99 7.48
N SER A 16 -15.55 -10.69 8.40
CA SER A 16 -16.39 -11.75 8.93
C SER A 16 -17.12 -12.36 7.74
N ARG A 17 -16.90 -13.66 7.49
CA ARG A 17 -17.54 -14.37 6.36
C ARG A 17 -19.07 -14.24 6.40
N ALA A 18 -19.62 -13.96 7.58
CA ALA A 18 -21.02 -13.65 7.84
C ALA A 18 -21.50 -12.30 7.25
N GLN A 19 -20.61 -11.35 6.99
CA GLN A 19 -20.91 -10.03 6.40
C GLN A 19 -20.47 -9.93 4.93
N MET A 20 -19.84 -10.97 4.38
CA MET A 20 -19.38 -10.99 3.00
C MET A 20 -20.40 -11.69 2.10
N THR A 21 -20.89 -10.96 1.10
CA THR A 21 -21.68 -11.59 0.04
C THR A 21 -20.76 -12.40 -0.87
N PRO A 22 -21.25 -13.52 -1.46
CA PRO A 22 -20.48 -14.28 -2.45
C PRO A 22 -20.02 -13.42 -3.63
N GLU A 23 -20.79 -12.39 -3.98
CA GLU A 23 -20.45 -11.42 -5.02
C GLU A 23 -19.20 -10.62 -4.67
N ARG A 24 -19.14 -10.05 -3.46
CA ARG A 24 -17.95 -9.31 -3.00
C ARG A 24 -16.74 -10.22 -2.86
N GLU A 25 -16.92 -11.47 -2.40
CA GLU A 25 -15.83 -12.46 -2.38
C GLU A 25 -15.21 -12.65 -3.76
N ARG A 26 -16.06 -12.81 -4.78
CA ARG A 26 -15.61 -12.98 -6.16
C ARG A 26 -14.89 -11.74 -6.69
N GLU A 27 -15.32 -10.53 -6.32
CA GLU A 27 -14.63 -9.29 -6.71
C GLU A 27 -13.21 -9.21 -6.12
N TYR A 28 -13.04 -9.49 -4.83
CA TYR A 28 -11.73 -9.53 -4.19
C TYR A 28 -10.81 -10.59 -4.80
N VAL A 29 -11.34 -11.81 -5.00
CA VAL A 29 -10.57 -12.90 -5.63
C VAL A 29 -10.19 -12.55 -7.06
N ALA A 30 -11.10 -11.98 -7.85
CA ALA A 30 -10.81 -11.58 -9.23
C ALA A 30 -9.74 -10.47 -9.29
N ALA A 31 -9.80 -9.48 -8.39
CA ALA A 31 -8.80 -8.43 -8.29
C ALA A 31 -7.42 -9.02 -7.94
N LEU A 32 -7.33 -9.83 -6.87
CA LEU A 32 -6.08 -10.46 -6.46
C LEU A 32 -5.50 -11.36 -7.55
N SER A 33 -6.32 -12.18 -8.20
CA SER A 33 -5.91 -13.05 -9.31
C SER A 33 -5.34 -12.23 -10.48
N THR A 34 -6.03 -11.16 -10.89
CA THR A 34 -5.58 -10.30 -11.99
C THR A 34 -4.21 -9.67 -11.68
N ILE A 35 -4.04 -9.19 -10.45
CA ILE A 35 -2.81 -8.52 -10.01
C ILE A 35 -1.65 -9.51 -9.92
N VAL A 36 -1.84 -10.67 -9.28
CA VAL A 36 -0.77 -11.67 -9.14
C VAL A 36 -0.38 -12.24 -10.50
N GLU A 37 -1.34 -12.46 -11.40
CA GLU A 37 -1.07 -12.91 -12.78
C GLU A 37 -0.25 -11.89 -13.57
N SER A 38 -0.48 -10.58 -13.38
CA SER A 38 0.33 -9.53 -14.01
C SER A 38 1.80 -9.65 -13.57
N GLY A 39 2.02 -9.76 -12.26
CA GLY A 39 3.36 -9.94 -11.70
C GLY A 39 4.03 -11.25 -12.16
N GLN A 40 3.28 -12.35 -12.23
CA GLN A 40 3.77 -13.63 -12.76
C GLN A 40 4.19 -13.50 -14.24
N LYS A 41 3.40 -12.82 -15.07
CA LYS A 41 3.75 -12.58 -16.49
C LYS A 41 5.02 -11.76 -16.62
N MET A 42 5.20 -10.72 -15.80
CA MET A 42 6.43 -9.91 -15.78
C MET A 42 7.65 -10.76 -15.41
N LEU A 43 7.57 -11.54 -14.34
CA LEU A 43 8.66 -12.42 -13.91
C LEU A 43 9.00 -13.49 -14.96
N ALA A 44 7.97 -14.07 -15.59
CA ALA A 44 8.15 -15.03 -16.68
C ALA A 44 8.82 -14.42 -17.92
N ALA A 45 8.61 -13.12 -18.16
CA ALA A 45 9.27 -12.35 -19.23
C ALA A 45 10.69 -11.88 -18.84
N GLY A 46 11.18 -12.19 -17.64
CA GLY A 46 12.52 -11.81 -17.17
C GLY A 46 12.62 -10.43 -16.53
N ALA A 47 11.50 -9.83 -16.12
CA ALA A 47 11.53 -8.61 -15.31
C ALA A 47 12.20 -8.87 -13.94
N SER A 48 12.75 -7.79 -13.35
CA SER A 48 13.36 -7.86 -12.02
C SER A 48 12.30 -8.06 -10.93
N ALA A 49 12.71 -8.60 -9.78
CA ALA A 49 11.84 -8.73 -8.62
C ALA A 49 11.30 -7.35 -8.17
N LEU A 50 12.16 -6.33 -8.23
CA LEU A 50 11.84 -4.96 -7.86
C LEU A 50 10.73 -4.37 -8.74
N ASP A 51 10.79 -4.60 -10.05
CA ASP A 51 9.75 -4.13 -10.98
C ASP A 51 8.44 -4.89 -10.76
N ALA A 52 8.51 -6.21 -10.54
CA ALA A 52 7.32 -7.02 -10.32
C ALA A 52 6.56 -6.62 -9.04
N VAL A 53 7.25 -6.39 -7.92
CA VAL A 53 6.58 -5.94 -6.67
C VAL A 53 6.08 -4.51 -6.77
N THR A 54 6.82 -3.63 -7.46
CA THR A 54 6.40 -2.23 -7.69
C THR A 54 5.09 -2.19 -8.49
N GLU A 55 5.01 -2.94 -9.59
CA GLU A 55 3.80 -2.98 -10.42
C GLU A 55 2.63 -3.67 -9.71
N ALA A 56 2.87 -4.77 -9.00
CA ALA A 56 1.82 -5.45 -8.25
C ALA A 56 1.20 -4.53 -7.18
N VAL A 57 2.02 -3.79 -6.42
CA VAL A 57 1.53 -2.82 -5.43
C VAL A 57 0.88 -1.62 -6.11
N ARG A 58 1.39 -1.14 -7.25
CA ARG A 58 0.73 -0.06 -8.02
C ARG A 58 -0.68 -0.49 -8.44
N LEU A 59 -0.86 -1.72 -8.92
CA LEU A 59 -2.19 -2.24 -9.27
C LEU A 59 -3.10 -2.41 -8.04
N LEU A 60 -2.54 -2.78 -6.88
CA LEU A 60 -3.28 -2.79 -5.62
C LEU A 60 -3.72 -1.37 -5.21
N GLU A 61 -2.88 -0.36 -5.40
CA GLU A 61 -3.19 1.06 -5.16
C GLU A 61 -4.26 1.61 -6.12
N GLU A 62 -4.37 1.06 -7.33
CA GLU A 62 -5.40 1.45 -8.29
C GLU A 62 -6.76 0.77 -8.01
N CYS A 63 -6.79 -0.26 -7.16
CA CYS A 63 -7.98 -1.02 -6.86
C CYS A 63 -8.70 -0.46 -5.62
N PRO A 64 -9.91 0.14 -5.77
CA PRO A 64 -10.60 0.82 -4.68
C PRO A 64 -11.07 -0.10 -3.55
N LEU A 65 -10.95 -1.42 -3.72
CA LEU A 65 -11.26 -2.41 -2.70
C LEU A 65 -10.23 -2.41 -1.56
N PHE A 66 -8.99 -2.03 -1.85
CA PHE A 66 -7.89 -2.10 -0.89
C PHE A 66 -7.55 -0.72 -0.31
N ASN A 67 -7.00 -0.70 0.90
CA ASN A 67 -6.67 0.55 1.59
C ASN A 67 -5.24 1.02 1.25
N ALA A 68 -5.03 1.36 -0.01
CA ALA A 68 -3.80 2.00 -0.50
C ALA A 68 -4.15 2.77 -1.78
N GLY A 69 -3.59 3.97 -1.98
CA GLY A 69 -3.96 4.80 -3.12
C GLY A 69 -5.48 5.04 -3.20
N MET A 70 -6.10 4.65 -4.32
CA MET A 70 -7.56 4.67 -4.51
C MET A 70 -8.23 3.77 -3.46
N GLY A 71 -9.21 4.28 -2.71
CA GLY A 71 -9.83 3.49 -1.63
C GLY A 71 -9.07 3.55 -0.30
N ALA A 72 -8.10 4.45 -0.17
CA ALA A 72 -7.46 4.76 1.09
C ALA A 72 -8.48 5.26 2.14
N VAL A 73 -8.26 4.85 3.38
CA VAL A 73 -9.03 5.31 4.54
C VAL A 73 -8.84 6.80 4.79
N PHE A 74 -9.81 7.39 5.47
CA PHE A 74 -9.76 8.80 5.86
C PHE A 74 -9.06 9.00 7.20
N THR A 75 -8.30 10.08 7.28
CA THR A 75 -7.88 10.70 8.54
C THR A 75 -9.09 11.27 9.30
N ARG A 76 -8.88 11.64 10.56
CA ARG A 76 -9.87 12.35 11.37
C ARG A 76 -10.39 13.63 10.70
N ASP A 77 -9.55 14.29 9.92
CA ASP A 77 -9.86 15.58 9.27
C ASP A 77 -10.47 15.38 7.88
N GLN A 78 -10.94 14.17 7.55
CA GLN A 78 -11.55 13.84 6.25
C GLN A 78 -10.61 14.08 5.06
N THR A 79 -9.31 13.88 5.26
CA THR A 79 -8.30 13.87 4.19
C THR A 79 -7.61 12.51 4.11
N HIS A 80 -6.87 12.26 3.04
CA HIS A 80 -6.05 11.07 2.85
C HIS A 80 -4.56 11.38 3.04
N GLU A 81 -3.86 10.48 3.73
CA GLU A 81 -2.42 10.52 3.94
C GLU A 81 -1.86 9.14 3.66
N LEU A 82 -1.00 9.03 2.65
CA LEU A 82 -0.57 7.77 2.11
C LEU A 82 0.90 7.52 2.45
N ASP A 83 1.21 6.26 2.73
CA ASP A 83 2.55 5.80 3.07
C ASP A 83 2.92 4.62 2.16
N ALA A 84 4.17 4.55 1.69
CA ALA A 84 4.67 3.41 0.94
C ALA A 84 6.18 3.22 1.09
N CYS A 85 6.63 1.99 0.86
CA CYS A 85 8.03 1.60 0.88
C CYS A 85 8.29 0.53 -0.18
N VAL A 86 9.48 0.56 -0.76
CA VAL A 86 10.02 -0.48 -1.63
C VAL A 86 11.47 -0.75 -1.26
N MET A 87 11.87 -2.03 -1.28
CA MET A 87 13.22 -2.47 -0.96
C MET A 87 13.71 -3.48 -1.99
N ASP A 88 14.94 -3.28 -2.44
CA ASP A 88 15.70 -4.24 -3.24
C ASP A 88 16.59 -5.08 -2.32
N GLY A 89 16.38 -6.40 -2.31
CA GLY A 89 17.16 -7.34 -1.51
C GLY A 89 18.57 -7.56 -2.04
N TYR A 90 18.84 -7.30 -3.32
CA TYR A 90 20.18 -7.45 -3.88
C TYR A 90 21.12 -6.33 -3.41
N SER A 91 20.71 -5.06 -3.57
CA SER A 91 21.52 -3.90 -3.17
C SER A 91 21.32 -3.45 -1.72
N LEU A 92 20.30 -3.98 -1.03
CA LEU A 92 19.81 -3.53 0.28
C LEU A 92 19.32 -2.07 0.29
N GLN A 93 19.17 -1.45 -0.88
CA GLN A 93 18.62 -0.11 -1.03
C GLN A 93 17.11 -0.14 -0.81
N ALA A 94 16.60 0.96 -0.26
CA ALA A 94 15.18 1.14 -0.01
C ALA A 94 14.81 2.59 -0.29
N GLY A 95 13.57 2.79 -0.71
CA GLY A 95 12.96 4.10 -0.86
C GLY A 95 11.56 4.07 -0.25
N ALA A 96 11.18 5.17 0.38
CA ALA A 96 9.93 5.28 1.09
C ALA A 96 9.40 6.70 1.09
N VAL A 97 8.07 6.81 1.18
CA VAL A 97 7.34 8.07 1.37
C VAL A 97 6.33 7.91 2.50
N ALA A 98 6.11 8.97 3.27
CA ALA A 98 5.07 8.98 4.30
C ALA A 98 4.28 10.29 4.32
N GLY A 99 2.98 10.21 4.63
CA GLY A 99 2.10 11.36 4.74
C GLY A 99 1.90 12.13 3.43
N VAL A 100 2.05 11.48 2.27
CA VAL A 100 1.80 12.13 0.97
C VAL A 100 0.29 12.16 0.69
N LYS A 101 -0.17 13.25 0.08
CA LYS A 101 -1.59 13.56 -0.15
C LYS A 101 -1.94 13.78 -1.60
N HIS A 102 -0.94 14.05 -2.46
CA HIS A 102 -1.14 14.49 -3.84
C HIS A 102 -0.41 13.63 -4.88
N LEU A 103 -0.04 12.40 -4.53
CA LEU A 103 0.60 11.45 -5.44
C LEU A 103 -0.29 10.23 -5.62
N ARG A 104 -0.73 9.97 -6.85
CA ARG A 104 -1.68 8.87 -7.15
C ARG A 104 -1.16 7.51 -6.68
N ASN A 105 0.12 7.24 -6.93
CA ASN A 105 0.76 5.97 -6.62
C ASN A 105 1.96 6.17 -5.68
N PRO A 106 1.75 6.12 -4.35
CA PRO A 106 2.81 6.21 -3.36
C PRO A 106 3.97 5.23 -3.58
N VAL A 107 3.72 4.00 -4.04
CA VAL A 107 4.80 3.03 -4.31
C VAL A 107 5.75 3.48 -5.42
N LEU A 108 5.24 4.20 -6.43
CA LEU A 108 6.09 4.78 -7.48
C LEU A 108 6.92 5.95 -6.95
N ALA A 109 6.35 6.74 -6.04
CA ALA A 109 7.10 7.79 -5.36
C ALA A 109 8.21 7.21 -4.47
N ALA A 110 7.92 6.13 -3.74
CA ALA A 110 8.91 5.37 -2.98
C ALA A 110 10.03 4.81 -3.89
N ARG A 111 9.67 4.29 -5.07
CA ARG A 111 10.65 3.84 -6.08
C ARG A 111 11.50 4.99 -6.61
N LEU A 112 10.93 6.18 -6.84
CA LEU A 112 11.70 7.36 -7.21
C LEU A 112 12.68 7.79 -6.12
N VAL A 113 12.28 7.71 -4.84
CA VAL A 113 13.20 7.98 -3.72
C VAL A 113 14.39 7.02 -3.76
N LEU A 114 14.15 5.72 -4.00
CA LEU A 114 15.19 4.69 -4.13
C LEU A 114 16.16 5.00 -5.28
N GLU A 115 15.64 5.36 -6.46
CA GLU A 115 16.45 5.45 -7.69
C GLU A 115 17.05 6.83 -7.97
N LYS A 116 16.40 7.91 -7.51
CA LYS A 116 16.70 9.29 -7.92
C LYS A 116 17.12 10.18 -6.75
N SER A 117 17.34 9.60 -5.58
CA SER A 117 17.82 10.34 -4.41
C SER A 117 18.91 9.55 -3.66
N PRO A 118 19.77 10.23 -2.88
CA PRO A 118 20.66 9.56 -1.94
C PRO A 118 19.97 9.21 -0.61
N HIS A 119 18.64 9.38 -0.51
CA HIS A 119 17.87 9.24 0.72
C HIS A 119 17.02 7.97 0.70
N VAL A 120 16.64 7.51 1.89
CA VAL A 120 15.78 6.31 2.06
C VAL A 120 14.31 6.69 2.26
N LEU A 121 14.02 7.80 2.95
CA LEU A 121 12.66 8.19 3.32
C LEU A 121 12.49 9.70 3.16
N LEU A 122 11.46 10.11 2.43
CA LEU A 122 10.98 11.49 2.36
C LEU A 122 9.54 11.55 2.89
N ILE A 123 9.13 12.68 3.44
CA ILE A 123 7.77 12.82 4.01
C ILE A 123 7.05 14.09 3.55
N GLY A 124 5.73 14.03 3.56
CA GLY A 124 4.82 15.16 3.32
C GLY A 124 5.11 15.92 2.03
N GLU A 125 4.96 17.24 2.07
CA GLU A 125 5.13 18.13 0.92
C GLU A 125 6.53 18.03 0.29
N GLY A 126 7.57 17.77 1.08
CA GLY A 126 8.93 17.57 0.56
C GLY A 126 9.04 16.35 -0.36
N ALA A 127 8.39 15.24 0.01
CA ALA A 127 8.30 14.04 -0.83
C ALA A 127 7.50 14.29 -2.11
N GLU A 128 6.40 15.05 -2.01
CA GLU A 128 5.56 15.42 -3.15
C GLU A 128 6.32 16.28 -4.15
N ASN A 129 6.96 17.36 -3.67
CA ASN A 129 7.75 18.25 -4.52
C ASN A 129 8.90 17.51 -5.20
N PHE A 130 9.57 16.60 -4.48
CA PHE A 130 10.58 15.73 -5.05
C PHE A 130 10.02 14.86 -6.18
N ALA A 131 8.93 14.13 -5.94
CA ALA A 131 8.30 13.27 -6.94
C ALA A 131 7.81 14.06 -8.17
N ILE A 132 7.19 15.22 -7.95
CA ILE A 132 6.71 16.11 -9.01
C ILE A 132 7.87 16.66 -9.85
N SER A 133 8.99 17.04 -9.22
CA SER A 133 10.19 17.48 -9.94
C SER A 133 10.80 16.39 -10.83
N HIS A 134 10.49 15.11 -10.56
CA HIS A 134 10.87 13.95 -11.37
C HIS A 134 9.75 13.50 -12.33
N GLY A 135 8.72 14.31 -12.53
CA GLY A 135 7.70 14.10 -13.55
C GLY A 135 6.43 13.38 -13.09
N MET A 136 6.25 13.11 -11.79
CA MET A 136 4.96 12.62 -11.29
C MET A 136 3.90 13.73 -11.34
N ALA A 137 2.69 13.38 -11.76
CA ALA A 137 1.56 14.30 -11.74
C ALA A 137 1.08 14.52 -10.29
N ARG A 138 0.78 15.79 -9.97
CA ARG A 138 0.03 16.15 -8.76
C ARG A 138 -1.44 15.81 -8.99
N VAL A 139 -2.07 15.16 -8.01
CA VAL A 139 -3.51 14.87 -8.01
C VAL A 139 -4.19 15.51 -6.80
N ASP A 140 -5.49 15.75 -6.92
CA ASP A 140 -6.31 16.22 -5.80
C ASP A 140 -6.52 15.10 -4.77
N ASN A 141 -6.58 15.46 -3.49
CA ASN A 141 -6.71 14.48 -2.40
C ASN A 141 -8.02 13.69 -2.47
N ASP A 142 -9.10 14.33 -2.94
CA ASP A 142 -10.43 13.72 -3.08
C ASP A 142 -10.46 12.58 -4.11
N LEU A 143 -9.44 12.47 -4.96
CA LEU A 143 -9.30 11.37 -5.92
C LEU A 143 -9.36 10.00 -5.22
N PHE A 144 -8.83 9.89 -4.01
CA PHE A 144 -8.72 8.62 -3.28
C PHE A 144 -10.02 8.21 -2.56
N SER A 145 -10.99 9.12 -2.48
CA SER A 145 -12.22 8.96 -1.71
C SER A 145 -13.14 7.90 -2.32
N THR A 146 -13.72 7.06 -1.45
CA THR A 146 -14.85 6.21 -1.81
C THR A 146 -16.00 6.37 -0.80
N PRO A 147 -17.26 6.20 -1.22
CA PRO A 147 -18.41 6.25 -0.32
C PRO A 147 -18.28 5.28 0.87
N GLU A 148 -17.74 4.08 0.64
CA GLU A 148 -17.57 3.04 1.65
C GLU A 148 -16.58 3.48 2.74
N ARG A 149 -15.44 4.08 2.35
CA ARG A 149 -14.44 4.58 3.31
C ARG A 149 -14.93 5.78 4.09
N LEU A 150 -15.76 6.63 3.47
CA LEU A 150 -16.37 7.77 4.15
C LEU A 150 -17.36 7.31 5.20
N LEU A 151 -18.19 6.32 4.89
CA LEU A 151 -19.11 5.70 5.85
C LEU A 151 -18.34 5.10 7.04
N GLN A 152 -17.25 4.37 6.79
CA GLN A 152 -16.39 3.82 7.85
C GLN A 152 -15.84 4.91 8.78
N LEU A 153 -15.46 6.07 8.25
CA LEU A 153 -15.03 7.20 9.08
C LEU A 153 -16.17 7.74 9.95
N GLN A 154 -17.38 7.89 9.38
CA GLN A 154 -18.54 8.39 10.11
C GLN A 154 -18.90 7.45 11.26
N GLU A 155 -18.90 6.15 11.02
CA GLU A 155 -19.11 5.11 12.05
C GLU A 155 -18.02 5.17 13.13
N ALA A 156 -16.74 5.29 12.74
CA ALA A 156 -15.64 5.40 13.69
C ALA A 156 -15.72 6.66 14.57
N LYS A 157 -16.17 7.79 14.01
CA LYS A 157 -16.40 9.04 14.76
C LYS A 157 -17.58 8.94 15.72
N ALA A 158 -18.65 8.26 15.32
CA ALA A 158 -19.83 8.04 16.17
C ALA A 158 -19.54 7.06 17.33
N GLY A 159 -18.64 6.10 17.12
CA GLY A 159 -18.24 5.10 18.12
C GLY A 159 -17.31 5.61 19.23
N GLY A 160 -16.74 6.81 19.11
CA GLY A 160 -16.03 7.51 20.19
C GLY A 160 -14.66 6.95 20.62
N GLU A 161 -14.17 5.83 20.09
CA GLU A 161 -12.93 5.20 20.57
C GLU A 161 -11.71 5.39 19.63
N ILE A 162 -10.63 5.92 20.20
CA ILE A 162 -9.27 5.67 19.72
C ILE A 162 -8.85 4.33 20.38
N ILE A 163 -9.00 3.21 19.67
CA ILE A 163 -8.62 1.90 20.20
C ILE A 163 -7.11 1.69 19.99
N LEU A 164 -6.37 1.68 21.09
CA LEU A 164 -4.91 1.47 21.15
C LEU A 164 -4.49 0.11 20.54
N ASP A 165 -3.20 0.02 20.19
CA ASP A 165 -2.61 -1.06 19.39
C ASP A 165 -2.66 -2.48 19.99
N HIS A 166 -3.18 -2.69 21.22
CA HIS A 166 -2.92 -3.90 22.01
C HIS A 166 -4.13 -4.69 22.55
N HIS A 167 -5.37 -4.47 22.09
CA HIS A 167 -6.50 -5.29 22.53
C HIS A 167 -6.66 -6.57 21.68
N ALA A 168 -6.59 -7.72 22.36
CA ALA A 168 -6.72 -9.08 21.85
C ALA A 168 -8.17 -9.46 21.46
N ALA A 169 -8.87 -8.58 20.75
CA ALA A 169 -10.18 -8.86 20.17
C ALA A 169 -10.02 -9.41 18.72
N PRO A 170 -11.01 -10.18 18.21
CA PRO A 170 -10.98 -10.66 16.83
C PRO A 170 -10.80 -9.47 15.87
N LEU A 171 -9.81 -9.58 14.99
CA LEU A 171 -9.37 -8.54 14.06
C LEU A 171 -10.53 -8.07 13.16
N ASP A 172 -11.25 -7.00 13.49
CA ASP A 172 -12.24 -6.40 12.59
C ASP A 172 -11.52 -5.45 11.61
N GLU A 173 -11.75 -5.60 10.31
CA GLU A 173 -11.26 -4.66 9.28
C GLU A 173 -11.72 -3.22 9.53
N ARG A 174 -12.81 -3.02 10.31
CA ARG A 174 -13.24 -1.69 10.76
C ARG A 174 -12.18 -0.97 11.59
N GLN A 175 -11.21 -1.69 12.16
CA GLN A 175 -10.35 -1.15 13.21
C GLN A 175 -8.86 -1.21 12.88
N LYS A 176 -8.33 -2.19 12.12
CA LYS A 176 -6.90 -2.26 11.77
C LYS A 176 -6.57 -3.00 10.46
N MET A 177 -5.53 -2.51 9.77
CA MET A 177 -4.65 -3.21 8.80
C MET A 177 -5.17 -3.52 7.38
N GLY A 178 -5.82 -2.56 6.73
CA GLY A 178 -5.87 -2.54 5.27
C GLY A 178 -4.52 -2.08 4.68
N THR A 179 -3.49 -2.93 4.72
CA THR A 179 -2.19 -2.64 4.09
C THR A 179 -2.03 -3.58 2.91
N VAL A 180 -1.57 -3.08 1.77
CA VAL A 180 -1.29 -3.90 0.60
C VAL A 180 0.21 -4.10 0.46
N GLY A 181 0.61 -5.20 -0.15
CA GLY A 181 2.02 -5.48 -0.35
C GLY A 181 2.29 -6.62 -1.30
N ALA A 182 3.54 -6.70 -1.74
CA ALA A 182 4.04 -7.73 -2.62
C ALA A 182 5.47 -8.11 -2.25
N VAL A 183 5.80 -9.39 -2.43
CA VAL A 183 7.17 -9.94 -2.37
C VAL A 183 7.43 -10.79 -3.60
N ALA A 184 8.64 -10.72 -4.14
CA ALA A 184 9.00 -11.51 -5.32
C ALA A 184 10.44 -12.02 -5.27
N LEU A 185 10.66 -13.16 -5.92
CA LEU A 185 11.95 -13.72 -6.29
C LEU A 185 11.98 -13.80 -7.82
N ASP A 186 12.98 -13.20 -8.46
CA ASP A 186 13.14 -13.22 -9.91
C ASP A 186 13.98 -14.39 -10.43
N LEU A 187 14.10 -14.49 -11.76
CA LEU A 187 14.88 -15.56 -12.43
C LEU A 187 16.39 -15.47 -12.17
N ALA A 188 16.90 -14.31 -11.77
CA ALA A 188 18.29 -14.10 -11.39
C ALA A 188 18.55 -14.42 -9.90
N GLY A 189 17.49 -14.70 -9.13
CA GLY A 189 17.58 -15.01 -7.71
C GLY A 189 17.55 -13.78 -6.81
N ASN A 190 17.20 -12.60 -7.33
CA ASN A 190 17.06 -11.40 -6.53
C ASN A 190 15.69 -11.38 -5.85
N LEU A 191 15.67 -10.87 -4.63
CA LEU A 191 14.46 -10.68 -3.83
C LEU A 191 14.09 -9.20 -3.78
N ALA A 192 12.80 -8.90 -3.76
CA ALA A 192 12.31 -7.55 -3.51
C ALA A 192 10.98 -7.58 -2.75
N ALA A 193 10.69 -6.46 -2.08
CA ALA A 193 9.45 -6.28 -1.35
C ALA A 193 8.93 -4.85 -1.50
N ALA A 194 7.61 -4.69 -1.55
CA ALA A 194 6.94 -3.39 -1.57
C ALA A 194 5.67 -3.42 -0.69
N THR A 195 5.34 -2.28 -0.09
CA THR A 195 4.14 -2.10 0.75
C THR A 195 3.58 -0.70 0.58
N SER A 196 2.26 -0.57 0.62
CA SER A 196 1.55 0.71 0.55
C SER A 196 0.30 0.70 1.43
N THR A 197 -0.07 1.85 1.97
CA THR A 197 -1.25 1.98 2.84
C THR A 197 -1.82 3.41 2.87
N GLY A 198 -3.13 3.53 3.09
CA GLY A 198 -3.78 4.76 3.56
C GLY A 198 -3.67 4.98 5.08
N GLY A 199 -3.11 4.02 5.81
CA GLY A 199 -3.01 4.02 7.27
C GLY A 199 -4.26 3.46 7.93
N MET A 200 -4.73 4.12 9.00
CA MET A 200 -5.89 3.68 9.79
C MET A 200 -7.03 4.68 9.67
N THR A 201 -8.26 4.16 9.61
CA THR A 201 -9.47 4.98 9.67
C THR A 201 -9.46 5.84 10.93
N ASN A 202 -9.81 7.12 10.78
CA ASN A 202 -9.84 8.10 11.87
C ASN A 202 -8.45 8.36 12.52
N LYS A 203 -7.35 8.05 11.82
CA LYS A 203 -6.01 8.40 12.31
C LYS A 203 -5.87 9.91 12.52
N LEU A 204 -5.08 10.30 13.52
CA LEU A 204 -4.61 11.68 13.64
C LEU A 204 -3.81 12.03 12.38
N PRO A 205 -4.06 13.20 11.75
CA PRO A 205 -3.22 13.68 10.66
C PRO A 205 -1.74 13.72 11.08
N GLY A 206 -0.85 13.29 10.19
CA GLY A 206 0.58 13.13 10.46
C GLY A 206 0.95 11.83 11.18
N ARG A 207 -0.01 10.95 11.53
CA ARG A 207 0.31 9.61 12.04
C ARG A 207 0.91 8.77 10.92
N VAL A 208 2.14 8.30 11.15
CA VAL A 208 2.87 7.39 10.27
C VAL A 208 2.78 5.95 10.81
N GLY A 209 2.46 5.00 9.94
CA GLY A 209 2.41 3.57 10.27
C GLY A 209 3.75 2.84 10.15
N ASP A 210 3.71 1.51 10.14
CA ASP A 210 4.87 0.63 9.92
C ASP A 210 5.25 0.50 8.44
N SER A 211 4.29 0.68 7.52
CA SER A 211 4.48 0.50 6.07
C SER A 211 5.63 1.33 5.45
N PRO A 212 5.88 2.61 5.81
CA PRO A 212 7.01 3.35 5.28
C PRO A 212 8.32 3.11 6.05
N LEU A 213 8.31 2.28 7.09
CA LEU A 213 9.49 1.95 7.89
C LEU A 213 10.11 0.65 7.34
N ARG A 214 11.45 0.57 7.32
CA ARG A 214 12.18 -0.67 6.95
C ARG A 214 11.78 -1.92 7.76
N ARG A 215 11.08 -1.77 8.88
CA ARG A 215 10.54 -2.91 9.65
C ARG A 215 9.30 -3.53 8.98
N GLY A 216 8.51 -2.75 8.24
CA GLY A 216 7.35 -3.22 7.47
C GLY A 216 7.72 -3.87 6.12
N VAL A 217 8.90 -3.54 5.58
CA VAL A 217 9.41 -4.05 4.30
C VAL A 217 10.87 -4.47 4.46
N LEU A 218 11.13 -5.78 4.51
CA LEU A 218 12.47 -6.34 4.63
C LEU A 218 12.68 -7.46 3.59
N CYS A 219 13.79 -7.36 2.86
CA CYS A 219 14.26 -8.39 1.93
C CYS A 219 15.79 -8.46 1.98
N GLN A 220 16.35 -9.67 2.05
CA GLN A 220 17.80 -9.97 2.04
C GLN A 220 18.03 -11.32 1.39
#